data_AF-A0A392V7J0-F1
#
_entry.id   AF-A0A392V7J0-F1
#
_cell.length_a   1.000
_cell.length_b   1.000
_cell.length_c   1.000
_cell.angle_alpha   90.00
_cell.angle_beta   90.00
_cell.angle_gamma   90.00
#
_symmetry.space_group_name_H-M   'P 1'
#
loop_
_entity.id
_entity.type
_entity.pdbx_description
1 polymer ?
#
loop_
_entity_poly.entity_id
_entity_poly.type
_entity_poly.pdbx_seq_one_letter_code
_entity_poly.pdbx_strand_id
1 'polypeptide(L)' 'EGKLAANWEGPYRVRGKTDNEAYFLEDLQGKELPRPWNAQKLKQYYN' A
#
# COMPACT_ATOMS: atom_id res chain seq x y z
N GLU A 1 0.80 18.99 -20.85
CA GLU A 1 1.77 18.35 -19.94
C GLU A 1 1.00 17.53 -18.91
N GLY A 2 1.13 16.21 -18.99
CA GLY A 2 0.24 15.24 -18.35
C GLY A 2 0.48 15.13 -16.85
N LYS A 3 -0.54 15.49 -16.08
CA LYS A 3 -0.60 15.45 -14.62
C LYS A 3 -0.18 14.06 -14.10
N LEU A 4 0.94 13.98 -13.38
CA LEU A 4 1.35 12.84 -12.55
C LEU A 4 0.37 12.70 -11.38
N ALA A 5 -0.90 12.41 -11.67
CA ALA A 5 -1.86 12.08 -10.64
C ALA A 5 -1.42 10.74 -10.05
N ALA A 6 -1.16 10.71 -8.75
CA ALA A 6 -0.76 9.50 -8.08
C ALA A 6 -1.91 8.49 -8.16
N ASN A 7 -1.67 7.35 -8.83
CA ASN A 7 -2.63 6.27 -9.07
C ASN A 7 -2.87 5.44 -7.79
N TRP A 8 -3.21 6.09 -6.67
CA TRP A 8 -3.47 5.39 -5.42
C TRP A 8 -4.71 4.50 -5.57
N GLU A 9 -4.50 3.20 -5.71
CA GLU A 9 -5.57 2.21 -5.84
C GLU A 9 -6.17 1.89 -4.48
N GLY A 10 -7.08 2.74 -3.98
CA GLY A 10 -7.93 2.42 -2.83
C GLY A 10 -7.22 2.25 -1.47
N PRO A 11 -8.01 2.06 -0.39
CA PRO A 11 -7.49 1.81 0.94
C PRO A 11 -7.08 0.34 1.12
N TYR A 12 -5.84 0.12 1.53
CA TYR A 12 -5.32 -1.18 1.93
C TYR A 12 -5.06 -1.23 3.44
N ARG A 13 -5.05 -2.43 4.01
CA ARG A 13 -4.65 -2.66 5.41
C ARG A 13 -3.27 -3.30 5.43
N VAL A 14 -2.44 -2.87 6.39
CA VAL A 14 -1.14 -3.50 6.62
C VAL A 14 -1.36 -4.82 7.33
N ARG A 15 -1.03 -5.92 6.66
CA ARG A 15 -1.06 -7.26 7.23
C ARG A 15 0.23 -7.57 8.01
N GLY A 16 1.36 -7.08 7.50
CA GLY A 16 2.67 -7.34 8.10
C GLY A 16 3.76 -6.44 7.57
N LYS A 17 4.90 -6.43 8.25
CA LYS A 17 6.11 -5.71 7.83
C LYS A 17 7.20 -6.71 7.45
N THR A 18 8.03 -6.34 6.48
CA THR A 18 9.32 -7.00 6.22
C THR A 18 10.44 -6.12 6.79
N ASP A 19 11.56 -6.75 7.12
CA ASP A 19 12.79 -6.10 7.60
C ASP A 19 13.35 -5.04 6.63
N ASN A 20 12.96 -5.08 5.35
CA ASN A 20 13.41 -4.14 4.30
C ASN A 20 12.47 -2.93 4.09
N GLU A 21 11.82 -2.44 5.15
CA GLU A 21 10.94 -1.26 5.09
C GLU A 21 9.81 -1.37 4.03
N ALA A 22 9.30 -2.59 3.87
CA ALA A 22 8.13 -2.85 3.06
C ALA A 22 7.03 -3.52 3.88
N TYR A 23 5.80 -3.44 3.38
CA TYR A 23 4.61 -3.91 4.05
C TYR A 23 3.84 -4.86 3.16
N PHE A 24 3.42 -5.98 3.73
CA PHE A 24 2.38 -6.80 3.12
C PHE A 24 1.05 -6.11 3.31
N LEU A 25 0.34 -5.94 2.21
CA LEU A 25 -0.95 -5.28 2.18
C LEU A 25 -2.04 -6.30 1.86
N GLU A 26 -3.21 -6.07 2.41
CA GLU A 26 -4.45 -6.73 2.03
C GLU A 26 -5.50 -5.71 1.63
N ASP A 27 -6.32 -6.06 0.64
CA ASP A 27 -7.54 -5.35 0.31
C ASP A 27 -8.52 -5.42 1.48
N LEU A 28 -9.50 -4.51 1.52
CA LEU A 28 -10.57 -4.52 2.54
C LEU A 28 -11.40 -5.81 2.57
N GLN A 29 -11.29 -6.64 1.52
CA GLN A 29 -11.94 -7.94 1.40
C GLN A 29 -11.08 -9.08 1.98
N GLY A 30 -9.91 -8.78 2.57
CA GLY A 30 -8.97 -9.76 3.13
C GLY A 30 -8.11 -10.48 2.09
N LYS A 31 -8.10 -10.01 0.83
CA LYS A 31 -7.24 -10.55 -0.22
C LYS A 31 -5.85 -9.94 -0.14
N GLU A 32 -4.84 -10.79 -0.10
CA GLU A 32 -3.45 -10.38 0.00
C GLU A 32 -2.89 -9.92 -1.34
N LEU A 33 -2.13 -8.83 -1.33
CA LEU A 33 -1.36 -8.45 -2.51
C LEU A 33 -0.17 -9.40 -2.68
N PRO A 34 0.12 -9.83 -3.92
CA PRO A 34 1.14 -10.84 -4.20
C PRO A 34 2.58 -10.37 -3.91
N ARG A 35 2.79 -9.07 -3.68
CA ARG A 35 4.10 -8.48 -3.39
C ARG A 35 4.02 -7.49 -2.22
N PRO A 36 5.06 -7.43 -1.38
CA PRO A 36 5.18 -6.38 -0.38
C PRO A 36 5.40 -5.01 -1.06
N TRP A 37 4.85 -3.97 -0.45
CA TRP A 37 4.94 -2.59 -0.92
C TRP A 37 5.87 -1.77 -0.05
N ASN A 38 6.80 -1.06 -0.68
CA ASN A 38 7.74 -0.20 0.05
C ASN A 38 7.02 0.93 0.79
N ALA A 39 7.44 1.23 2.01
CA ALA A 39 6.90 2.30 2.85
C ALA A 39 6.83 3.66 2.15
N GLN A 40 7.84 3.99 1.34
CA GLN A 40 7.93 5.24 0.59
C GLN A 40 6.83 5.38 -0.48
N LYS A 41 6.25 4.25 -0.90
CA LYS A 41 5.13 4.20 -1.84
C LYS A 41 3.79 4.07 -1.14
N LEU A 42 3.71 4.26 0.17
CA LEU A 42 2.46 4.22 0.94
C LEU A 42 2.21 5.57 1.59
N LYS A 43 0.93 5.93 1.70
CA LYS A 43 0.49 7.04 2.55
C LYS A 43 -0.39 6.50 3.65
N GLN A 44 -0.09 6.87 4.89
CA GLN A 44 -0.96 6.57 6.01
C GLN A 44 -2.25 7.37 5.86
N TYR A 45 -3.37 6.68 6.00
CA TYR A 45 -4.69 7.28 6.02
C TYR A 45 -5.06 7.55 7.48
N TYR A 46 -5.16 8.83 7.84
CA TYR A 46 -5.67 9.27 9.14
C TYR A 46 -7.11 9.77 8.92
N ASN A 47 -8.07 9.10 9.54
CA ASN A 47 -9.48 9.48 9.55
C ASN A 47 -9.87 9.83 10.98
#